data_AF-A0A8E0S576-F1
#
_entry.id   AF-A0A8E0S576-F1
#
_cell.length_a   1.000
_cell.length_b   1.000
_cell.length_c   1.000
_cell.angle_alpha   90.00
_cell.angle_beta   90.00
_cell.angle_gamma   90.00
#
_symmetry.space_group_name_H-M   'P 1'
#
loop_
_entity.id
_entity.type
_entity.pdbx_description
1 polymer ?
#
loop_
_entity_poly.entity_id
_entity_poly.type
_entity_poly.pdbx_seq_one_letter_code
_entity_poly.pdbx_strand_id
1 'polypeptide(L)'
;MHDDNPSFLKFIFLSPLIQVKSIPFPYNTPEQFEAVIAQPISREWTTESVHRELTRPKVTVQCGRIIRPISKSAALLRDKDVERLTKQKKNV
;
A
#
# COMPACT_ATOMS: atom_id res chain seq x y z
N MET A 1 -27.51 26.69 7.65
CA MET A 1 -26.88 26.06 8.82
C MET A 1 -26.38 24.68 8.43
N HIS A 2 -25.30 24.63 7.66
CA HIS A 2 -24.45 23.45 7.60
C HIS A 2 -23.32 23.77 8.58
N ASP A 3 -23.42 23.26 9.80
CA ASP A 3 -22.28 23.19 10.72
C ASP A 3 -21.30 22.16 10.14
N ASP A 4 -20.56 22.57 9.10
CA ASP A 4 -19.25 22.01 8.82
C ASP A 4 -18.37 22.44 9.99
N ASN A 5 -18.38 21.62 11.04
CA ASN A 5 -17.44 21.71 12.15
C ASN A 5 -16.21 20.86 11.79
N PRO A 6 -15.14 21.43 11.19
CA PRO A 6 -13.90 20.71 10.92
C PRO A 6 -13.13 20.31 12.21
N SER A 7 -13.72 20.48 13.39
CA SER A 7 -13.03 20.35 14.67
C SER A 7 -13.09 18.95 15.30
N PHE A 8 -13.89 18.01 14.78
CA PHE A 8 -13.98 16.67 15.40
C PHE A 8 -12.68 15.87 15.23
N LEU A 9 -12.03 15.97 14.08
CA LEU A 9 -10.71 15.39 13.85
C LEU A 9 -9.59 16.14 14.58
N LYS A 10 -9.70 17.47 14.76
CA LYS A 10 -8.72 18.22 15.57
C LYS A 10 -8.76 17.86 17.05
N PHE A 11 -9.92 17.46 17.59
CA PHE A 11 -10.07 17.15 19.02
C PHE A 11 -9.42 15.81 19.43
N ILE A 12 -9.46 14.79 18.56
CA ILE A 12 -8.74 13.53 18.81
C ILE A 12 -7.23 13.72 18.65
N PHE A 13 -6.76 14.70 17.86
CA PHE A 13 -5.33 14.94 17.66
C PHE A 13 -4.69 15.95 18.65
N LEU A 14 -5.46 16.56 19.56
CA LEU A 14 -4.97 17.62 20.46
C LEU A 14 -4.32 17.13 21.77
N SER A 15 -4.26 15.82 22.02
CA SER A 15 -3.55 15.30 23.19
C SER A 15 -2.06 15.15 22.89
N PRO A 16 -1.16 15.78 23.67
CA PRO A 16 0.28 15.78 23.38
C PRO A 16 0.93 14.38 23.46
N LEU A 17 0.23 13.38 24.01
CA LEU A 17 0.71 11.99 24.07
C LEU A 17 0.52 11.22 22.76
N ILE A 18 -0.44 11.62 21.92
CA ILE A 18 -0.82 10.88 20.70
C ILE A 18 -0.40 11.62 19.42
N GLN A 19 0.10 12.84 19.55
CA GLN A 19 0.69 13.58 18.44
C GLN A 19 2.15 13.13 18.19
N VAL A 20 2.54 13.10 16.92
CA VAL A 20 3.91 12.79 16.51
C VAL A 20 4.84 13.95 16.91
N LYS A 21 5.97 13.64 17.54
CA LYS A 21 6.94 14.65 18.04
C LYS A 21 7.79 15.29 16.93
N SER A 22 7.95 14.60 15.81
CA SER A 22 8.73 15.04 14.65
C SER A 22 8.22 14.33 13.39
N ILE A 23 8.50 14.89 12.21
CA ILE A 23 8.11 14.27 10.93
C ILE A 23 8.83 12.92 10.76
N PRO A 24 8.08 11.82 10.49
CA PRO A 24 8.70 10.52 10.28
C PRO A 24 9.31 10.41 8.87
N PHE A 25 10.39 9.63 8.75
CA PHE A 25 10.90 9.21 7.45
C PHE A 25 9.80 8.41 6.71
N PRO A 26 9.56 8.61 5.40
CA PRO A 26 10.36 9.33 4.39
C PRO A 26 9.90 10.76 4.08
N TYR A 27 9.06 11.38 4.91
CA TYR A 27 8.48 12.70 4.61
C TYR A 27 9.44 13.84 4.96
N ASN A 28 9.38 14.92 4.19
CA ASN A 28 10.20 16.12 4.40
C ASN A 28 9.42 17.29 5.01
N THR A 29 8.10 17.32 4.83
CA THR A 29 7.25 18.43 5.30
C THR A 29 6.03 17.89 6.05
N PRO A 30 5.48 18.64 7.03
CA PRO A 30 4.27 18.27 7.74
C PRO A 30 3.07 18.07 6.82
N GLU A 31 2.93 18.90 5.78
CA GLU A 31 1.81 18.84 4.84
C GLU A 31 1.79 17.51 4.08
N GLN A 32 2.96 16.97 3.73
CA GLN A 32 3.07 15.65 3.08
C GLN A 32 2.61 14.54 4.01
N PHE A 33 3.00 14.62 5.29
CA PHE A 33 2.62 13.63 6.29
C PHE A 33 1.11 13.69 6.58
N GLU A 34 0.59 14.88 6.84
CA GLU A 34 -0.83 15.13 7.11
C GLU A 34 -1.73 14.70 5.96
N ALA A 35 -1.33 15.00 4.71
CA ALA A 35 -2.08 14.57 3.53
C ALA A 35 -2.20 13.04 3.43
N VAL A 36 -1.15 12.30 3.83
CA VAL A 36 -1.16 10.82 3.77
C VAL A 36 -2.00 10.21 4.89
N ILE A 37 -1.97 10.76 6.10
CA ILE A 37 -2.74 10.22 7.24
C ILE A 37 -4.20 10.68 7.27
N ALA A 38 -4.56 11.70 6.49
CA ALA A 38 -5.90 12.26 6.46
C ALA A 38 -6.99 11.27 6.01
N GLN A 39 -6.63 10.27 5.20
CA GLN A 39 -7.57 9.27 4.72
C GLN A 39 -7.66 8.06 5.66
N PRO A 40 -8.85 7.72 6.20
CA PRO A 40 -9.02 6.53 7.02
C PRO A 40 -9.00 5.23 6.17
N ILE A 41 -8.35 4.19 6.70
CA ILE A 41 -8.24 2.86 6.06
C ILE A 41 -9.40 1.93 6.47
N SER A 42 -10.17 2.31 7.48
CA SER A 42 -11.28 1.53 8.05
C SER A 42 -12.37 1.18 7.04
N ARG A 43 -13.03 0.04 7.27
CA ARG A 43 -14.01 -0.57 6.36
C ARG A 43 -15.35 0.17 6.35
N GLU A 44 -15.62 0.92 7.40
CA GLU A 44 -16.83 1.71 7.64
C GLU A 44 -16.80 3.04 6.88
N TRP A 45 -15.62 3.48 6.48
CA TRP A 45 -15.37 4.77 5.81
C TRP A 45 -14.91 4.60 4.36
N THR A 46 -14.78 3.36 3.88
CA THR A 46 -14.33 3.02 2.53
C THR A 46 -15.19 1.91 1.94
N THR A 47 -15.25 1.79 0.61
CA THR A 47 -15.94 0.65 -0.01
C THR A 47 -15.17 -0.64 0.24
N GLU A 48 -15.82 -1.80 0.19
CA GLU A 48 -15.16 -3.09 0.44
C GLU A 48 -13.97 -3.31 -0.51
N SER A 49 -14.14 -3.02 -1.80
CA SER A 49 -13.08 -3.13 -2.80
C SER A 49 -11.86 -2.25 -2.46
N VAL A 50 -12.09 -1.00 -2.05
CA VAL A 50 -11.02 -0.07 -1.68
C VAL A 50 -10.35 -0.51 -0.39
N HIS A 51 -11.11 -0.93 0.63
CA HIS A 51 -10.54 -1.46 1.86
C HIS A 51 -9.65 -2.68 1.60
N ARG A 52 -10.09 -3.61 0.75
CA ARG A 52 -9.31 -4.79 0.34
C ARG A 52 -8.03 -4.41 -0.39
N GLU A 53 -8.06 -3.35 -1.19
CA GLU A 53 -6.88 -2.83 -1.88
C GLU A 53 -5.90 -2.13 -0.91
N LEU A 54 -6.39 -1.25 -0.04
CA LEU A 54 -5.58 -0.52 0.94
C LEU A 54 -4.93 -1.43 1.98
N THR A 55 -5.59 -2.53 2.35
CA THR A 55 -5.06 -3.51 3.34
C THR A 55 -4.22 -4.60 2.70
N ARG A 56 -4.13 -4.67 1.38
CA ARG A 56 -3.33 -5.70 0.69
C ARG A 56 -1.83 -5.41 0.91
N PRO A 57 -1.07 -6.37 1.47
CA PRO A 57 0.36 -6.17 1.67
C PRO A 57 1.10 -6.16 0.32
N LYS A 58 2.22 -5.42 0.28
CA LYS A 58 3.05 -5.26 -0.93
C LYS A 58 3.58 -6.60 -1.45
N VAL A 59 3.89 -7.53 -0.56
CA VAL A 59 4.40 -8.86 -0.90
C VAL A 59 3.44 -9.90 -0.33
N THR A 60 2.96 -10.78 -1.20
CA THR A 60 2.09 -11.91 -0.83
C THR A 60 2.72 -13.22 -1.27
N VAL A 61 2.81 -14.19 -0.36
CA VAL A 61 3.32 -15.54 -0.64
C VAL A 61 2.18 -16.55 -0.59
N GLN A 62 2.29 -17.62 -1.37
CA GLN A 62 1.34 -18.74 -1.33
C GLN A 62 1.88 -19.82 -0.39
N CYS A 63 1.04 -20.27 0.55
CA CYS A 63 1.40 -21.33 1.48
C CYS A 63 1.78 -22.62 0.74
N GLY A 64 2.83 -23.31 1.21
CA GLY A 64 3.29 -24.57 0.62
C GLY A 64 4.06 -24.44 -0.70
N ARG A 65 4.30 -23.23 -1.21
CA ARG A 65 5.06 -23.02 -2.45
C ARG A 65 6.53 -22.68 -2.17
N ILE A 66 7.45 -23.45 -2.75
CA ILE A 66 8.89 -23.13 -2.73
C ILE A 66 9.14 -21.87 -3.56
N ILE A 67 9.79 -20.87 -2.95
CA ILE A 67 10.20 -19.62 -3.61
C ILE A 67 11.61 -19.81 -4.17
N ARG A 68 11.72 -19.83 -5.51
CA ARG A 68 13.01 -19.92 -6.20
C ARG A 68 13.56 -18.50 -6.49
N PRO A 69 14.89 -18.32 -6.56
CA PRO A 69 15.47 -17.06 -6.99
C PRO A 69 14.94 -16.59 -8.35
N ILE A 70 14.83 -15.29 -8.53
CA ILE A 70 14.42 -14.69 -9.79
C ILE A 70 15.50 -14.96 -10.85
N SER A 71 15.10 -15.45 -12.02
CA SER A 71 16.00 -15.63 -13.16
C SER A 71 16.15 -14.31 -13.94
N LYS A 72 17.25 -14.14 -14.68
CA LYS A 72 17.48 -12.94 -15.50
C LYS A 72 16.33 -12.62 -16.46
N SER A 73 15.70 -13.65 -17.04
CA SER A 73 14.53 -13.48 -17.92
C SER A 73 13.28 -13.05 -17.15
N ALA A 74 13.05 -13.59 -15.95
CA ALA A 74 11.92 -13.22 -15.10
C ALA A 74 12.05 -11.85 -14.44
N ALA A 75 13.27 -11.33 -14.29
CA ALA A 75 13.49 -9.97 -13.79
C ALA A 75 13.04 -8.88 -14.77
N LEU A 76 13.04 -9.18 -16.08
CA LEU A 76 12.74 -8.21 -17.14
C LEU A 76 11.35 -8.41 -17.75
N LEU A 77 10.80 -9.62 -17.65
CA LEU A 77 9.59 -10.04 -18.32
C LEU A 77 8.60 -10.60 -17.30
N ARG A 78 7.31 -10.39 -17.56
CA ARG A 78 6.26 -11.04 -16.76
C ARG A 78 6.35 -12.55 -16.98
N ASP A 79 5.98 -13.33 -15.97
CA ASP A 79 6.04 -14.80 -15.99
C ASP A 79 5.38 -15.42 -17.24
N LYS A 80 4.24 -14.86 -17.68
CA LYS A 80 3.53 -15.30 -18.89
C LYS A 80 4.37 -15.15 -20.17
N ASP A 81 5.16 -14.09 -20.24
CA ASP A 81 6.00 -13.77 -21.39
C ASP A 81 7.26 -14.67 -21.37
N VAL A 82 7.82 -14.96 -20.19
CA VAL A 82 8.89 -15.96 -20.01
C VAL A 82 8.45 -17.37 -20.42
N GLU A 83 7.22 -17.77 -20.05
CA GLU A 83 6.68 -19.09 -20.39
C GLU A 83 6.52 -19.27 -21.92
N ARG A 84 6.09 -18.23 -22.63
CA ARG A 84 6.02 -18.25 -24.11
C ARG A 84 7.39 -18.44 -24.76
N LEU A 85 8.39 -17.69 -24.30
CA LEU A 85 9.76 -17.76 -24.84
C LEU A 85 10.41 -19.12 -24.60
N THR A 86 10.23 -19.69 -23.40
CA THR A 86 10.76 -21.02 -23.07
C THR A 86 10.11 -22.15 -23.86
N LYS A 87 8.81 -22.04 -24.18
CA LYS A 87 8.10 -22.99 -25.07
C LYS A 87 8.59 -22.90 -26.52
N GLN A 88 8.81 -21.70 -27.05
CA GLN A 88 9.33 -21.53 -28.42
C GLN A 88 10.73 -22.12 -28.60
N LYS A 89 11.62 -21.92 -27.63
CA LYS A 89 12.99 -22.48 -27.69
C LYS A 89 13.03 -24.02 -27.66
N LYS A 90 11.98 -24.68 -27.18
CA LYS A 90 11.87 -26.15 -27.10
C LYS A 90 11.39 -26.80 -28.40
N ASN A 91 10.86 -26.00 -29.33
CA ASN A 91 10.33 -26.42 -30.63
C ASN A 91 11.33 -26.21 -31.79
N VAL A 92 12.60 -25.94 -31.47
CA VAL A 92 13.72 -25.81 -32.40
C VAL A 92 14.75 -26.87 -32.06
#